data_AF-A0A016XGD2-F1
#
_entry.id   AF-A0A016XGD2-F1
#
_cell.length_a   1.000
_cell.length_b   1.000
_cell.length_c   1.000
_cell.angle_alpha   90.00
_cell.angle_beta   90.00
_cell.angle_gamma   90.00
#
_symmetry.space_group_name_H-M   'P 1'
#
loop_
_entity.id
_entity.type
_entity.pdbx_description
1 polymer ?
#
loop_
_entity_poly.entity_id
_entity_poly.type
_entity_poly.pdbx_seq_one_letter_code
_entity_poly.pdbx_strand_id
1 'polypeptide(L)'
;MPHPWPAGPCGWRERGVTLLVVLVLLLILGLSAAAVLRDSASGERFAHNLRQQQLAQQQAELALRHCEAELRKPDGSEAGLAPGAFLRDPMLAQAGLARIAWDAAPAWRLGANWTGMGGPASGRVVLPQELADLPLSGSAPGRRPECMVELQELADGALVHVITARGFSPAYPTAAGVDPTALPASGAVVWLQSMVLLGELVPAGDASARRPIVDRLWRRILQPPLP
;
A
#
# COMPACT_ATOMS: atom_id res chain seq x y z
N MET A 1 9.51 95.87 18.40
CA MET A 1 8.73 95.64 17.17
C MET A 1 8.70 94.14 16.90
N PRO A 2 7.58 93.44 17.15
CA PRO A 2 7.47 92.00 16.94
C PRO A 2 7.02 91.67 15.50
N HIS A 3 7.56 90.60 14.94
CA HIS A 3 7.26 90.07 13.61
C HIS A 3 6.27 88.90 13.76
N PRO A 4 5.18 88.85 12.99
CA PRO A 4 4.20 87.78 13.06
C PRO A 4 4.65 86.55 12.27
N TRP A 5 4.50 85.37 12.87
CA TRP A 5 4.66 84.08 12.20
C TRP A 5 3.42 83.76 11.34
N PRO A 6 3.56 83.20 10.12
CA PRO A 6 2.42 82.74 9.35
C PRO A 6 1.87 81.41 9.91
N ALA A 7 0.57 81.38 10.17
CA ALA A 7 -0.17 80.18 10.51
C ALA A 7 -0.30 79.26 9.29
N GLY A 8 0.16 78.02 9.41
CA GLY A 8 -0.07 76.98 8.40
C GLY A 8 -1.56 76.57 8.35
N PRO A 9 -2.08 76.18 7.17
CA PRO A 9 -3.49 75.82 7.02
C PRO A 9 -3.85 74.59 7.86
N CYS A 10 -4.94 74.70 8.61
CA CYS A 10 -5.57 73.60 9.33
C CYS A 10 -6.26 72.64 8.33
N GLY A 11 -5.55 71.60 7.91
CA GLY A 11 -6.10 70.49 7.13
C GLY A 11 -6.99 69.57 7.97
N TRP A 12 -8.24 69.98 8.24
CA TRP A 12 -9.24 69.17 8.93
C TRP A 12 -10.32 68.72 7.95
N ARG A 13 -9.99 67.80 7.03
CA ARG A 13 -10.99 67.06 6.23
C ARG A 13 -10.52 65.82 5.47
N GLU A 14 -9.46 65.15 5.90
CA GLU A 14 -8.94 63.93 5.22
C GLU A 14 -8.83 62.68 6.11
N ARG A 15 -9.42 62.68 7.32
CA ARG A 15 -9.28 61.56 8.28
C ARG A 15 -10.28 60.41 8.10
N GLY A 16 -11.35 60.60 7.33
CA GLY A 16 -12.38 59.56 7.10
C GLY A 16 -12.05 58.61 5.95
N VAL A 17 -11.42 59.12 4.89
CA VAL A 17 -11.11 58.35 3.68
C VAL A 17 -9.93 57.41 3.90
N THR A 18 -8.94 57.82 4.69
CA THR A 18 -7.76 56.99 5.00
C THR A 18 -8.12 55.70 5.73
N LEU A 19 -9.06 55.75 6.68
CA LEU A 19 -9.54 54.56 7.39
C LEU A 19 -10.21 53.55 6.44
N LEU A 20 -11.06 54.04 5.53
CA LEU A 20 -11.76 53.19 4.56
C LEU A 20 -10.77 52.55 3.59
N VAL A 21 -9.79 53.31 3.09
CA VAL A 21 -8.73 52.79 2.23
C VAL A 21 -7.91 51.73 2.96
N VAL A 22 -7.52 51.97 4.22
CA VAL A 22 -6.78 50.97 5.02
C VAL A 22 -7.62 49.72 5.24
N LEU A 23 -8.91 49.83 5.52
CA LEU A 23 -9.79 48.68 5.74
C LEU A 23 -9.97 47.85 4.45
N VAL A 24 -10.12 48.49 3.29
CA VAL A 24 -10.17 47.80 1.99
C VAL A 24 -8.84 47.13 1.68
N LEU A 25 -7.70 47.80 1.92
CA LEU A 25 -6.38 47.20 1.72
C LEU A 25 -6.17 46.00 2.65
N LEU A 26 -6.54 46.10 3.93
CA LEU A 26 -6.47 44.99 4.88
C LEU A 26 -7.38 43.83 4.46
N LEU A 27 -8.58 44.11 3.94
CA LEU A 27 -9.48 43.08 3.43
C LEU A 27 -8.87 42.33 2.25
N ILE A 28 -8.32 43.05 1.28
CA ILE A 28 -7.67 42.45 0.09
C ILE A 28 -6.48 41.59 0.52
N LEU A 29 -5.63 42.12 1.41
CA LEU A 29 -4.48 41.37 1.95
C LEU A 29 -4.93 40.12 2.72
N GLY A 30 -5.94 40.24 3.57
CA GLY A 30 -6.49 39.11 4.33
C GLY A 30 -7.06 38.01 3.43
N LEU A 31 -7.81 38.37 2.38
CA LEU A 31 -8.33 37.42 1.41
C LEU A 31 -7.21 36.74 0.60
N SER A 32 -6.19 37.49 0.19
CA SER A 32 -5.03 36.93 -0.51
C SER A 32 -4.23 35.96 0.36
N ALA A 33 -4.00 36.30 1.63
CA ALA A 33 -3.32 35.42 2.58
C ALA A 33 -4.13 34.15 2.85
N ALA A 34 -5.45 34.27 3.03
CA ALA A 34 -6.32 33.11 3.24
C ALA A 34 -6.34 32.16 2.02
N ALA A 35 -6.31 32.69 0.80
CA ALA A 35 -6.25 31.89 -0.42
C ALA A 35 -4.96 31.07 -0.49
N VAL A 36 -3.80 31.68 -0.21
CA VAL A 36 -2.49 31.00 -0.20
C VAL A 36 -2.43 29.91 0.88
N LEU A 37 -2.93 30.20 2.09
CA LEU A 37 -2.95 29.22 3.18
C LEU A 37 -3.82 27.99 2.85
N ARG A 38 -4.98 28.20 2.23
CA ARG A 38 -5.87 27.12 1.81
C ARG A 38 -5.23 26.25 0.72
N ASP A 39 -4.52 26.88 -0.22
CA ASP A 39 -3.81 26.16 -1.28
C ASP A 39 -2.66 25.33 -0.71
N SER A 40 -1.85 25.90 0.19
CA SER A 40 -0.80 25.16 0.92
C SER A 40 -1.36 23.96 1.67
N ALA A 41 -2.43 24.15 2.45
CA ALA A 41 -3.07 23.07 3.19
C ALA A 41 -3.66 21.98 2.26
N SER A 42 -4.13 22.36 1.07
CA SER A 42 -4.63 21.41 0.08
C SER A 42 -3.49 20.63 -0.58
N GLY A 43 -2.39 21.31 -0.91
CA GLY A 43 -1.18 20.72 -1.46
C GLY A 43 -0.49 19.75 -0.49
N GLU A 44 -0.41 20.10 0.79
CA GLU A 44 0.12 19.24 1.85
C GLU A 44 -0.67 17.94 1.99
N ARG A 45 -2.01 18.02 1.98
CA ARG A 45 -2.89 16.83 2.03
C ARG A 45 -2.71 15.94 0.81
N PHE A 46 -2.63 16.53 -0.38
CA PHE A 46 -2.37 15.78 -1.61
C PHE A 46 -1.01 15.08 -1.57
N ALA A 47 0.05 15.82 -1.22
CA ALA A 47 1.41 15.28 -1.12
C ALA A 47 1.50 14.17 -0.06
N HIS A 48 0.80 14.34 1.07
CA HIS A 48 0.70 13.32 2.10
C HIS A 48 0.02 12.05 1.58
N ASN A 49 -1.15 12.19 0.93
CA ASN A 49 -1.89 11.05 0.38
C ASN A 49 -1.09 10.31 -0.70
N LEU A 50 -0.41 11.05 -1.58
CA LEU A 50 0.48 10.47 -2.59
C LEU A 50 1.62 9.67 -1.95
N ARG A 51 2.24 10.22 -0.90
CA ARG A 51 3.29 9.51 -0.14
C ARG A 51 2.76 8.22 0.49
N GLN A 52 1.58 8.25 1.10
CA GLN A 52 0.96 7.05 1.67
C GLN A 52 0.70 5.98 0.59
N GLN A 53 0.22 6.38 -0.59
CA GLN A 53 0.01 5.47 -1.73
C GLN A 53 1.32 4.86 -2.23
N GLN A 54 2.39 5.65 -2.33
CA GLN A 54 3.71 5.16 -2.74
C GLN A 54 4.30 4.15 -1.74
N LEU A 55 4.16 4.41 -0.44
CA LEU A 55 4.62 3.47 0.59
C LEU A 55 3.81 2.17 0.56
N ALA A 56 2.48 2.25 0.41
CA ALA A 56 1.64 1.07 0.26
C ALA A 56 2.00 0.27 -1.01
N GLN A 57 2.32 0.94 -2.12
CA GLN A 57 2.79 0.30 -3.35
C GLN A 57 4.12 -0.46 -3.13
N GLN A 58 5.10 0.18 -2.50
CA GLN A 58 6.40 -0.47 -2.20
C GLN A 58 6.22 -1.71 -1.32
N GLN A 59 5.34 -1.63 -0.31
CA GLN A 59 5.01 -2.74 0.57
C GLN A 59 4.30 -3.88 -0.18
N ALA A 60 3.40 -3.55 -1.13
CA ALA A 60 2.72 -4.54 -1.95
C ALA A 60 3.70 -5.26 -2.89
N GLU A 61 4.62 -4.51 -3.51
CA GLU A 61 5.66 -5.07 -4.36
C GLU A 61 6.61 -5.96 -3.57
N LEU A 62 6.96 -5.58 -2.34
CA LEU A 62 7.78 -6.38 -1.44
C LEU A 62 7.10 -7.72 -1.14
N ALA A 63 5.83 -7.71 -0.74
CA ALA A 63 5.08 -8.94 -0.49
C ALA A 63 4.97 -9.83 -1.72
N LEU A 64 4.70 -9.23 -2.88
CA LEU A 64 4.59 -9.94 -4.14
C LEU A 64 5.92 -10.62 -4.52
N ARG A 65 7.04 -9.89 -4.43
CA ARG A 65 8.38 -10.42 -4.71
C ARG A 65 8.81 -11.50 -3.72
N HIS A 66 8.45 -11.34 -2.43
CA HIS A 66 8.74 -12.34 -1.42
C HIS A 66 8.06 -13.67 -1.77
N CYS A 67 6.76 -13.64 -2.06
CA CYS A 67 6.01 -14.86 -2.35
C CYS A 67 6.39 -15.48 -3.70
N GLU A 68 6.72 -14.67 -4.71
CA GLU A 68 7.35 -15.18 -5.94
C GLU A 68 8.67 -15.89 -5.65
N ALA A 69 9.53 -15.32 -4.80
CA ALA A 69 10.83 -15.90 -4.47
C ALA A 69 10.68 -17.21 -3.69
N GLU A 70 9.76 -17.27 -2.73
CA GLU A 70 9.47 -18.48 -1.95
C GLU A 70 8.86 -19.60 -2.81
N LEU A 71 7.95 -19.28 -3.74
CA LEU A 71 7.38 -20.29 -4.65
C LEU A 71 8.40 -20.93 -5.57
N ARG A 72 9.48 -20.22 -5.88
CA ARG A 72 10.56 -20.76 -6.70
C ARG A 72 11.43 -21.75 -5.95
N LYS A 73 11.40 -21.77 -4.62
CA LYS A 73 12.17 -22.75 -3.84
C LYS A 73 11.45 -24.09 -3.82
N PRO A 74 12.18 -25.21 -3.89
CA PRO A 74 11.60 -26.53 -3.63
C PRO A 74 11.08 -26.59 -2.20
N ASP A 75 10.07 -27.41 -1.96
CA ASP A 75 9.81 -27.83 -0.59
C ASP A 75 10.88 -28.83 -0.13
N GLY A 76 10.97 -29.11 1.17
CA GLY A 76 12.01 -30.02 1.63
C GLY A 76 11.80 -31.47 1.22
N SER A 77 10.59 -31.85 0.78
CA SER A 77 10.34 -33.21 0.28
C SER A 77 11.00 -33.41 -1.09
N GLU A 78 10.98 -32.39 -1.94
CA GLU A 78 11.63 -32.39 -3.26
C GLU A 78 13.16 -32.33 -3.16
N ALA A 79 13.67 -31.69 -2.12
CA ALA A 79 15.11 -31.58 -1.87
C ALA A 79 15.70 -32.76 -1.08
N GLY A 80 14.94 -33.83 -0.84
CA GLY A 80 15.41 -35.02 -0.11
C GLY A 80 15.74 -34.76 1.36
N LEU A 81 15.22 -33.67 1.93
CA LEU A 81 15.36 -33.36 3.35
C LEU A 81 14.39 -34.20 4.18
N ALA A 82 14.64 -34.29 5.48
CA ALA A 82 13.74 -34.98 6.40
C ALA A 82 12.31 -34.38 6.33
N PRO A 83 11.25 -35.20 6.46
CA PRO A 83 9.87 -34.72 6.46
C PRO A 83 9.66 -33.59 7.48
N GLY A 84 9.15 -32.44 7.03
CA GLY A 84 8.92 -31.25 7.87
C GLY A 84 10.07 -30.23 7.87
N ALA A 85 11.21 -30.53 7.26
CA ALA A 85 12.17 -29.50 6.86
C ALA A 85 11.60 -28.76 5.64
N PHE A 86 11.53 -27.44 5.65
CA PHE A 86 11.05 -26.65 4.51
C PHE A 86 12.11 -25.62 4.11
N LEU A 87 12.51 -25.63 2.83
CA LEU A 87 13.38 -24.60 2.24
C LEU A 87 12.58 -23.36 1.80
N ARG A 88 11.30 -23.57 1.48
CA ARG A 88 10.26 -22.56 1.28
C ARG A 88 9.68 -22.10 2.62
N ASP A 89 9.24 -20.84 2.71
CA ASP A 89 8.51 -20.32 3.87
C ASP A 89 7.46 -21.34 4.37
N PRO A 90 7.49 -21.72 5.66
CA PRO A 90 6.62 -22.76 6.18
C PRO A 90 5.15 -22.37 6.05
N MET A 91 4.77 -21.11 6.28
CA MET A 91 3.38 -20.67 6.11
C MET A 91 2.93 -20.88 4.67
N LEU A 92 3.76 -20.55 3.69
CA LEU A 92 3.44 -20.80 2.29
C LEU A 92 3.44 -22.30 1.94
N ALA A 93 4.35 -23.08 2.54
CA ALA A 93 4.43 -24.52 2.33
C ALA A 93 3.25 -25.28 2.95
N GLN A 94 2.73 -24.81 4.08
CA GLN A 94 1.63 -25.40 4.84
C GLN A 94 0.26 -24.87 4.41
N ALA A 95 0.20 -23.69 3.77
CA ALA A 95 -1.05 -23.08 3.34
C ALA A 95 -1.83 -23.89 2.30
N GLY A 96 -1.27 -24.99 1.80
CA GLY A 96 -1.93 -25.91 0.87
C GLY A 96 -2.51 -25.15 -0.31
N LEU A 97 -1.63 -24.73 -1.24
CA LEU A 97 -2.01 -23.90 -2.39
C LEU A 97 -3.34 -24.36 -2.98
N ALA A 98 -4.40 -23.57 -2.72
CA ALA A 98 -5.74 -23.94 -3.11
C ALA A 98 -5.77 -24.05 -4.63
N ARG A 99 -6.12 -25.25 -5.13
CA ARG A 99 -6.38 -25.44 -6.55
C ARG A 99 -7.78 -24.94 -6.83
N ILE A 100 -7.86 -23.89 -7.64
CA ILE A 100 -9.11 -23.24 -8.03
C ILE A 100 -9.42 -23.70 -9.45
N ALA A 101 -10.57 -24.36 -9.61
CA ALA A 101 -11.08 -24.73 -10.93
C ALA A 101 -11.31 -23.48 -11.81
N TRP A 102 -11.25 -23.65 -13.12
CA TRP A 102 -11.35 -22.54 -14.07
C TRP A 102 -12.64 -21.73 -13.96
N ASP A 103 -13.73 -22.35 -13.51
CA ASP A 103 -15.06 -21.76 -13.31
C ASP A 103 -15.34 -21.34 -11.86
N ALA A 104 -14.43 -21.66 -10.93
CA ALA A 104 -14.57 -21.31 -9.53
C ALA A 104 -14.12 -19.86 -9.25
N ALA A 105 -14.75 -19.23 -8.26
CA ALA A 105 -14.32 -17.92 -7.80
C ALA A 105 -12.90 -18.02 -7.20
N PRO A 106 -11.95 -17.17 -7.61
CA PRO A 106 -10.60 -17.21 -7.08
C PRO A 106 -10.58 -16.87 -5.59
N ALA A 107 -9.76 -17.57 -4.83
CA ALA A 107 -9.69 -17.43 -3.38
C ALA A 107 -9.29 -16.01 -2.97
N TRP A 108 -8.52 -15.29 -3.79
CA TRP A 108 -8.12 -13.92 -3.47
C TRP A 108 -9.30 -12.96 -3.47
N ARG A 109 -10.42 -13.30 -4.13
CA ARG A 109 -11.65 -12.49 -4.13
C ARG A 109 -12.50 -12.69 -2.88
N LEU A 110 -12.17 -13.65 -2.03
CA LEU A 110 -12.91 -13.92 -0.80
C LEU A 110 -12.29 -13.09 0.34
N GLY A 111 -13.00 -12.05 0.82
CA GLY A 111 -12.53 -11.18 1.90
C GLY A 111 -12.09 -11.93 3.16
N ALA A 112 -12.81 -13.00 3.52
CA ALA A 112 -12.50 -13.88 4.65
C ALA A 112 -11.09 -14.48 4.61
N ASN A 113 -10.53 -14.75 3.41
CA ASN A 113 -9.18 -15.29 3.26
C ASN A 113 -8.11 -14.28 3.68
N TRP A 114 -8.43 -12.99 3.59
CA TRP A 114 -7.54 -11.90 3.97
C TRP A 114 -7.66 -11.49 5.43
N THR A 115 -8.74 -11.83 6.11
CA THR A 115 -8.93 -11.53 7.55
C THR A 115 -8.40 -12.65 8.44
N GLY A 116 -8.14 -13.84 7.89
CA GLY A 116 -7.73 -15.03 8.63
C GLY A 116 -8.91 -15.90 9.05
N MET A 117 -10.14 -15.46 8.74
CA MET A 117 -11.36 -16.24 8.93
C MET A 117 -11.50 -17.37 7.90
N GLY A 118 -10.77 -17.31 6.77
CA GLY A 118 -10.71 -18.36 5.75
C GLY A 118 -9.91 -19.60 6.16
N GLY A 119 -9.35 -19.63 7.37
CA GLY A 119 -8.56 -20.76 7.88
C GLY A 119 -7.19 -20.94 7.21
N PRO A 120 -6.46 -22.02 7.54
CA PRO A 120 -5.10 -22.27 7.06
C PRO A 120 -5.00 -22.53 5.55
N ALA A 121 -6.09 -22.94 4.90
CA ALA A 121 -6.16 -23.18 3.45
C ALA A 121 -6.29 -21.90 2.62
N SER A 122 -6.36 -20.72 3.27
CA SER A 122 -6.53 -19.44 2.58
C SER A 122 -5.34 -19.01 1.72
N GLY A 123 -4.20 -19.70 1.76
CA GLY A 123 -3.02 -19.31 0.99
C GLY A 123 -2.34 -18.03 1.49
N ARG A 124 -2.86 -17.38 2.56
CA ARG A 124 -2.41 -16.07 3.05
C ARG A 124 -1.12 -16.19 3.85
N VAL A 125 -0.11 -15.43 3.43
CA VAL A 125 1.17 -15.27 4.10
C VAL A 125 1.32 -13.83 4.56
N VAL A 126 1.69 -13.65 5.82
CA VAL A 126 2.02 -12.34 6.39
C VAL A 126 3.54 -12.22 6.43
N LEU A 127 4.10 -11.17 5.86
CA LEU A 127 5.56 -11.03 5.81
C LEU A 127 6.16 -10.90 7.23
N PRO A 128 7.38 -11.42 7.45
CA PRO A 128 8.14 -11.16 8.67
C PRO A 128 8.34 -9.67 8.89
N GLN A 129 8.35 -9.25 10.16
CA GLN A 129 8.48 -7.84 10.53
C GLN A 129 9.77 -7.21 9.98
N GLU A 130 10.89 -7.92 10.07
CA GLU A 130 12.19 -7.48 9.55
C GLU A 130 12.15 -7.11 8.07
N LEU A 131 11.41 -7.89 7.26
CA LEU A 131 11.22 -7.60 5.84
C LEU A 131 10.29 -6.40 5.66
N ALA A 132 9.19 -6.35 6.41
CA ALA A 132 8.19 -5.29 6.33
C ALA A 132 8.76 -3.89 6.68
N ASP A 133 9.79 -3.83 7.52
CA ASP A 133 10.40 -2.58 7.98
C ASP A 133 11.41 -2.00 6.97
N LEU A 134 11.94 -2.81 6.03
CA LEU A 134 12.95 -2.39 5.03
C LEU A 134 12.55 -1.14 4.21
N PRO A 135 11.31 -1.02 3.70
CA PRO A 135 10.93 0.12 2.85
C PRO A 135 10.63 1.41 3.65
N LEU A 136 10.59 1.34 4.98
CA LEU A 136 9.97 2.38 5.81
C LEU A 136 10.96 3.18 6.65
N SER A 137 12.27 2.99 6.45
CA SER A 137 13.35 3.77 7.09
C SER A 137 13.12 4.01 8.60
N GLY A 138 12.71 2.97 9.34
CA GLY A 138 12.51 3.02 10.80
C GLY A 138 11.08 3.33 11.28
N SER A 139 10.10 3.47 10.39
CA SER A 139 8.68 3.52 10.76
C SER A 139 8.05 2.13 10.57
N ALA A 140 7.74 1.42 11.66
CA ALA A 140 7.05 0.12 11.53
C ALA A 140 5.69 0.32 10.84
N PRO A 141 5.28 -0.57 9.91
CA PRO A 141 3.98 -0.44 9.26
C PRO A 141 2.87 -0.70 10.28
N GLY A 142 1.79 0.10 10.24
CA GLY A 142 0.58 -0.16 11.02
C GLY A 142 -0.04 -1.52 10.70
N ARG A 143 0.20 -2.06 9.50
CA ARG A 143 -0.12 -3.44 9.17
C ARG A 143 0.95 -4.03 8.26
N ARG A 144 1.47 -5.20 8.62
CA ARG A 144 2.47 -5.91 7.81
C ARG A 144 1.90 -6.23 6.43
N PRO A 145 2.69 -6.14 5.36
CA PRO A 145 2.22 -6.50 4.03
C PRO A 145 1.94 -8.01 3.98
N GLU A 146 0.99 -8.37 3.15
CA GLU A 146 0.47 -9.72 3.07
C GLU A 146 0.43 -10.14 1.61
N CYS A 147 0.65 -11.43 1.35
CA CYS A 147 0.41 -12.02 0.06
C CYS A 147 -0.50 -13.24 0.21
N MET A 148 -1.04 -13.70 -0.90
CA MET A 148 -1.83 -14.90 -0.99
C MET A 148 -1.51 -15.61 -2.28
N VAL A 149 -1.28 -16.92 -2.21
CA VAL A 149 -0.99 -17.74 -3.38
C VAL A 149 -2.05 -18.80 -3.55
N GLU A 150 -2.56 -18.90 -4.78
CA GLU A 150 -3.45 -19.96 -5.23
C GLU A 150 -2.94 -20.55 -6.55
N LEU A 151 -3.37 -21.77 -6.87
CA LEU A 151 -3.10 -22.41 -8.15
C LEU A 151 -4.39 -22.39 -8.96
N GLN A 152 -4.44 -21.59 -10.02
CA GLN A 152 -5.63 -21.46 -10.86
C GLN A 152 -5.50 -22.32 -12.10
N GLU A 153 -6.53 -23.10 -12.38
CA GLU A 153 -6.71 -23.81 -13.65
C GLU A 153 -7.29 -22.85 -14.70
N LEU A 154 -6.69 -22.81 -15.88
CA LEU A 154 -7.19 -22.07 -17.03
C LEU A 154 -8.16 -22.94 -17.82
N ALA A 155 -8.91 -22.34 -18.74
CA ALA A 155 -9.91 -23.04 -19.56
C ALA A 155 -9.33 -24.18 -20.42
N ASP A 156 -8.02 -24.13 -20.71
CA ASP A 156 -7.27 -25.16 -21.43
C ASP A 156 -6.67 -26.24 -20.51
N GLY A 157 -6.95 -26.18 -19.20
CA GLY A 157 -6.41 -27.08 -18.18
C GLY A 157 -5.00 -26.72 -17.70
N ALA A 158 -4.41 -25.63 -18.19
CA ALA A 158 -3.10 -25.17 -17.72
C ALA A 158 -3.19 -24.66 -16.27
N LEU A 159 -2.15 -24.91 -15.47
CA LEU A 159 -2.08 -24.43 -14.08
C LEU A 159 -1.14 -23.23 -13.98
N VAL A 160 -1.67 -22.13 -13.44
CA VAL A 160 -0.92 -20.89 -13.18
C VAL A 160 -0.95 -20.58 -11.69
N HIS A 161 0.18 -20.12 -11.16
CA HIS A 161 0.22 -19.58 -9.81
C HIS A 161 -0.28 -18.13 -9.84
N VAL A 162 -1.35 -17.86 -9.11
CA VAL A 162 -1.87 -16.50 -8.94
C VAL A 162 -1.43 -16.01 -7.58
N ILE A 163 -0.57 -15.01 -7.59
CA ILE A 163 0.00 -14.40 -6.39
C ILE A 163 -0.65 -13.04 -6.26
N THR A 164 -1.46 -12.85 -5.23
CA THR A 164 -2.06 -11.57 -4.91
C THR A 164 -1.35 -11.00 -3.71
N ALA A 165 -0.97 -9.73 -3.75
CA ALA A 165 -0.29 -9.07 -2.64
C ALA A 165 -0.99 -7.77 -2.29
N ARG A 166 -0.97 -7.43 -1.00
CA ARG A 166 -1.44 -6.16 -0.49
C ARG A 166 -0.41 -5.53 0.43
N GLY A 167 -0.14 -4.26 0.15
CA GLY A 167 0.74 -3.42 0.94
C GLY A 167 -0.07 -2.34 1.64
N PHE A 168 0.38 -1.98 2.83
CA PHE A 168 -0.28 -1.01 3.68
C PHE A 168 0.69 0.13 3.96
N SER A 169 0.17 1.36 3.92
CA SER A 169 0.94 2.51 4.34
C SER A 169 1.09 2.54 5.88
N PRO A 170 2.09 3.25 6.44
CA PRO A 170 2.27 3.30 7.89
C PRO A 170 1.05 3.80 8.67
N ALA A 171 0.27 4.71 8.07
CA ALA A 171 -0.95 5.26 8.67
C ALA A 171 -2.19 4.35 8.54
N TYR A 172 -2.04 3.17 7.91
CA TYR A 172 -3.12 2.20 7.80
C TYR A 172 -3.39 1.56 9.18
N PRO A 173 -4.65 1.43 9.60
CA PRO A 173 -4.97 0.96 10.95
C PRO A 173 -4.51 -0.49 11.19
N THR A 174 -3.95 -0.74 12.38
CA THR A 174 -3.70 -2.08 12.90
C THR A 174 -5.04 -2.80 13.05
N ALA A 175 -5.13 -4.08 12.68
CA ALA A 175 -6.38 -4.86 12.68
C ALA A 175 -7.00 -5.12 14.08
N ALA A 176 -6.55 -4.44 15.13
CA ALA A 176 -7.12 -4.57 16.47
C ALA A 176 -8.41 -3.73 16.57
N GLY A 177 -9.55 -4.37 16.29
CA GLY A 177 -10.89 -3.81 16.55
C GLY A 177 -11.51 -2.99 15.42
N VAL A 178 -10.95 -3.04 14.21
CA VAL A 178 -11.59 -2.44 13.03
C VAL A 178 -12.57 -3.45 12.44
N ASP A 179 -13.84 -3.05 12.33
CA ASP A 179 -14.84 -3.77 11.57
C ASP A 179 -14.29 -4.06 10.16
N PRO A 180 -14.18 -5.33 9.73
CA PRO A 180 -13.66 -5.66 8.40
C PRO A 180 -14.43 -4.96 7.28
N THR A 181 -15.68 -4.57 7.52
CA THR A 181 -16.53 -3.87 6.54
C THR A 181 -16.36 -2.34 6.53
N ALA A 182 -15.67 -1.77 7.53
CA ALA A 182 -15.45 -0.33 7.61
C ALA A 182 -14.30 0.11 6.69
N LEU A 183 -14.55 1.17 5.91
CA LEU A 183 -13.50 1.85 5.18
C LEU A 183 -12.40 2.31 6.15
N PRO A 184 -11.11 2.07 5.86
CA PRO A 184 -10.04 2.51 6.74
C PRO A 184 -10.09 4.04 6.87
N ALA A 185 -10.22 4.51 8.12
CA ALA A 185 -10.33 5.93 8.43
C ALA A 185 -9.08 6.74 8.05
N SER A 186 -7.94 6.05 7.85
CA SER A 186 -6.66 6.65 7.47
C SER A 186 -5.77 5.67 6.72
N GLY A 187 -4.81 6.22 5.96
CA GLY A 187 -3.78 5.45 5.25
C GLY A 187 -4.19 5.00 3.85
N ALA A 188 -3.38 4.12 3.28
CA ALA A 188 -3.57 3.57 1.95
C ALA A 188 -3.33 2.07 1.95
N VAL A 189 -4.11 1.35 1.15
CA VAL A 189 -3.86 -0.06 0.80
C VAL A 189 -3.77 -0.17 -0.71
N VAL A 190 -2.78 -0.92 -1.18
CA VAL A 190 -2.56 -1.17 -2.61
C VAL A 190 -2.55 -2.67 -2.83
N TRP A 191 -3.24 -3.10 -3.88
CA TRP A 191 -3.36 -4.49 -4.27
C TRP A 191 -2.68 -4.73 -5.62
N LEU A 192 -1.77 -5.70 -5.65
CA LEU A 192 -1.05 -6.13 -6.83
C LEU A 192 -1.29 -7.61 -7.07
N GLN A 193 -1.17 -8.02 -8.31
CA GLN A 193 -1.26 -9.42 -8.68
C GLN A 193 -0.22 -9.78 -9.73
N SER A 194 0.39 -10.94 -9.52
CA SER A 194 1.29 -11.59 -10.44
C SER A 194 0.73 -12.97 -10.77
N MET A 195 0.66 -13.28 -12.05
CA MET A 195 0.37 -14.63 -12.55
C MET A 195 1.67 -15.18 -13.09
N VAL A 196 2.15 -16.28 -12.52
CA VAL A 196 3.42 -16.89 -12.91
C VAL A 196 3.25 -18.34 -13.31
N LEU A 197 3.86 -18.68 -14.44
CA LEU A 197 4.09 -20.06 -14.85
C LEU A 197 5.51 -20.44 -14.40
N LEU A 198 5.60 -21.44 -13.53
CA LEU A 198 6.88 -21.96 -13.06
C LEU A 198 7.29 -23.15 -13.93
N GLY A 199 8.56 -23.18 -14.33
CA GLY A 199 9.14 -24.34 -15.00
C GLY A 199 9.47 -25.44 -14.01
N GLU A 200 9.92 -26.57 -14.56
CA GLU A 200 10.39 -27.69 -13.76
C GLU A 200 11.64 -27.31 -12.95
N LEU A 201 11.78 -27.93 -11.78
CA LEU A 201 13.03 -27.85 -11.02
C LEU A 201 14.14 -28.47 -11.87
N VAL A 202 15.19 -27.70 -12.14
CA VAL A 202 16.39 -28.27 -12.75
C VAL A 202 17.10 -29.11 -11.69
N PRO A 203 17.24 -30.43 -11.87
CA PRO A 203 17.89 -31.28 -10.88
C PRO A 203 19.39 -30.99 -10.90
N ALA A 204 19.85 -30.29 -9.89
CA ALA A 204 21.23 -30.35 -9.43
C ALA A 204 21.19 -30.66 -7.93
N GLY A 205 22.14 -31.44 -7.43
CA GLY A 205 22.22 -31.91 -6.04
C GLY A 205 22.45 -30.81 -4.98
N ASP A 206 21.90 -29.62 -5.20
CA ASP A 206 22.03 -28.44 -4.36
C ASP A 206 20.67 -28.04 -3.78
N ALA A 207 20.60 -27.89 -2.46
CA ALA A 207 19.46 -27.31 -1.74
C ALA A 207 19.17 -25.84 -2.11
N SER A 208 19.95 -25.25 -3.02
CA SER A 208 19.76 -23.90 -3.56
C SER A 208 19.00 -23.87 -4.90
N ALA A 209 18.60 -25.03 -5.44
CA ALA A 209 17.84 -25.13 -6.67
C ALA A 209 16.57 -24.26 -6.63
N ARG A 210 16.27 -23.60 -7.75
CA ARG A 210 15.08 -22.75 -7.89
C ARG A 210 14.36 -23.05 -9.20
N ARG A 211 13.03 -23.08 -9.17
CA ARG A 211 12.19 -23.13 -10.37
C ARG A 211 12.38 -21.84 -11.18
N PRO A 212 12.62 -21.93 -12.50
CA PRO A 212 12.61 -20.76 -13.36
C PRO A 212 11.17 -20.25 -13.53
N ILE A 213 11.00 -18.94 -13.73
CA ILE A 213 9.74 -18.37 -14.17
C ILE A 213 9.74 -18.44 -15.69
N VAL A 214 8.80 -19.19 -16.27
CA VAL A 214 8.66 -19.37 -17.71
C VAL A 214 7.91 -18.20 -18.32
N ASP A 215 6.82 -17.79 -17.67
CA ASP A 215 6.02 -16.64 -18.08
C ASP A 215 5.48 -15.90 -16.84
N ARG A 216 5.23 -14.60 -17.00
CA ARG A 216 4.85 -13.68 -15.93
C ARG A 216 3.98 -12.54 -16.44
N LEU A 217 2.76 -12.46 -15.90
CA LEU A 217 1.85 -11.35 -16.13
C LEU A 217 1.64 -10.55 -14.85
N TRP A 218 1.81 -9.23 -14.93
CA TRP A 218 1.61 -8.30 -13.82
C TRP A 218 0.39 -7.43 -14.02
N ARG A 219 -0.39 -7.24 -12.95
CA ARG A 219 -1.49 -6.27 -12.94
C ARG A 219 -1.74 -5.66 -11.57
N ARG A 220 -2.25 -4.44 -11.58
CA ARG A 220 -2.78 -3.77 -10.39
C ARG A 220 -4.26 -4.10 -10.24
N ILE A 221 -4.69 -4.47 -9.04
CA ILE A 221 -6.11 -4.71 -8.76
C ILE A 221 -6.74 -3.37 -8.35
N LEU A 222 -7.70 -2.91 -9.15
CA LEU A 222 -8.43 -1.67 -8.88
C LEU A 222 -9.67 -1.88 -8.01
N GLN A 223 -10.22 -3.09 -8.02
CA GLN A 223 -11.40 -3.50 -7.25
C GLN A 223 -11.02 -4.69 -6.36
N PRO A 224 -10.41 -4.42 -5.19
CA PRO A 224 -10.10 -5.48 -4.25
C PRO A 224 -11.38 -6.08 -3.65
N PRO A 225 -11.32 -7.30 -3.13
CA PRO A 225 -12.43 -7.88 -2.39
C PRO A 225 -12.79 -6.98 -1.18
N LEU A 226 -14.08 -6.89 -0.90
CA LEU A 226 -14.54 -6.33 0.37
C LEU A 226 -14.25 -7.36 1.47
N PRO A 227 -13.76 -6.95 2.64
CA PRO A 227 -13.38 -7.88 3.71
C PRO A 227 -14.59 -8.56 4.37
#